data_AF-A0A9W9W139-F1
#
_entry.id   AF-A0A9W9W139-F1
#
_cell.length_a   1.000
_cell.length_b   1.000
_cell.length_c   1.000
_cell.angle_alpha   90.00
_cell.angle_beta   90.00
_cell.angle_gamma   90.00
#
_symmetry.space_group_name_H-M   'P 1'
#
loop_
_entity.id
_entity.type
_entity.pdbx_description
1 polymer ?
#
loop_
_entity_poly.entity_id
_entity_poly.type
_entity_poly.pdbx_seq_one_letter_code
_entity_poly.pdbx_strand_id
1 'polypeptide(L)'
;MPHPVSPAGSPRKDDEELPDAPVEGPTENGVKVEDLFNDDSDEEFPASTAQDVKMESSPAPAPEPAPAPSGVDSDVMLAFYQRLFPFRYLFQWLNHGIVPTRDFGNREFALTLQNDAYLRYQSYPTADLFRKDILKMNPSRFEIGPVYSTNPRDRKTLRGGQMKPVSKELVFDIDMTDYDDIRTCCQKATICAKCWAFVTMAIKVIDAALRDDFGFEHILWVYSGRRGAHAWVCDPRARNLSDDRRRAIAGYLEILRGGSQSGKRVNLKRPLHPHITRSLDILKNHFAQTTLVDQDTFAGSEQADRLLGLLPDKSLNDALRRKWDSSPDRPSVSKWADIDSLAKTGKSSTLNTATLRDAKQDIVLEYTYPRLDAEVSKKMIHLLKSPFVIHPGTGRICVPIDPRKAEEFDPLSVPTVMELLAEIDEYDAKHPAGTTEADMPDADGSAMNGSDIKGSGRKLQDYEKTSLKPYIEFFRSFIAGLLKEERVVKREREDTKTAVKADPMEF
;
A
#
# COMPACT_ATOMS: atom_id res chain seq x y z
N MET A 1 24.67 19.21 49.60
CA MET A 1 25.51 19.70 50.72
C MET A 1 26.59 18.66 51.00
N PRO A 2 27.83 19.04 51.36
CA PRO A 2 28.32 20.41 51.54
C PRO A 2 29.16 20.94 50.35
N HIS A 3 29.36 22.25 50.36
CA HIS A 3 30.40 23.02 49.64
C HIS A 3 31.75 22.96 50.47
N PRO A 4 32.84 23.77 50.33
CA PRO A 4 32.91 25.10 49.68
C PRO A 4 34.27 25.65 49.12
N VAL A 5 34.20 26.93 48.70
CA VAL A 5 35.28 27.95 48.49
C VAL A 5 36.11 27.94 47.19
N SER A 6 36.09 29.10 46.51
CA SER A 6 37.08 29.60 45.54
C SER A 6 37.83 30.81 46.15
N PRO A 7 38.96 31.30 45.58
CA PRO A 7 38.87 32.66 45.01
C PRO A 7 39.87 33.07 43.88
N ALA A 8 39.41 34.05 43.07
CA ALA A 8 40.14 35.20 42.48
C ALA A 8 41.38 35.07 41.54
N GLY A 9 41.40 35.89 40.47
CA GLY A 9 42.59 36.20 39.67
C GLY A 9 42.30 36.88 38.31
N SER A 10 42.75 38.13 38.10
CA SER A 10 42.69 38.94 36.85
C SER A 10 43.71 40.11 36.98
N PRO A 11 43.98 41.03 36.00
CA PRO A 11 43.40 41.25 34.65
C PRO A 11 44.43 41.65 33.52
N ARG A 12 43.93 42.23 32.40
CA ARG A 12 44.61 43.13 31.39
C ARG A 12 45.44 42.46 30.26
N LYS A 13 45.24 42.79 28.95
CA LYS A 13 45.46 44.05 28.15
C LYS A 13 46.98 44.26 27.83
N ASP A 14 47.50 44.57 26.62
CA ASP A 14 47.00 45.19 25.35
C ASP A 14 47.90 44.85 24.11
N ASP A 15 47.65 45.23 22.83
CA ASP A 15 46.48 45.41 21.90
C ASP A 15 47.06 45.86 20.51
N GLU A 16 46.47 45.53 19.33
CA GLU A 16 47.00 45.97 17.99
C GLU A 16 45.94 46.02 16.83
N GLU A 17 45.98 47.04 15.94
CA GLU A 17 44.97 47.32 14.87
C GLU A 17 45.57 47.81 13.51
N LEU A 18 45.05 47.26 12.38
CA LEU A 18 44.72 47.96 11.09
C LEU A 18 45.86 48.73 10.34
N PRO A 19 45.64 49.41 9.17
CA PRO A 19 44.48 49.52 8.24
C PRO A 19 44.79 48.88 6.84
N ASP A 20 44.28 49.21 5.64
CA ASP A 20 43.41 50.30 5.10
C ASP A 20 42.70 49.88 3.77
N ALA A 21 41.95 50.79 3.12
CA ALA A 21 41.28 50.59 1.82
C ALA A 21 41.33 51.82 0.87
N PRO A 22 41.02 51.65 -0.44
CA PRO A 22 39.89 52.40 -1.04
C PRO A 22 39.04 51.49 -1.98
N VAL A 23 37.71 51.63 -2.18
CA VAL A 23 36.75 52.76 -2.22
C VAL A 23 36.66 53.47 -3.58
N GLU A 24 35.58 53.21 -4.32
CA GLU A 24 34.88 54.17 -5.20
C GLU A 24 33.42 53.71 -5.46
N GLY A 25 32.55 54.63 -5.90
CA GLY A 25 31.11 54.44 -6.19
C GLY A 25 30.57 55.68 -6.94
N PRO A 26 29.27 56.06 -6.91
CA PRO A 26 28.08 55.36 -6.41
C PRO A 26 26.93 55.31 -7.47
N THR A 27 25.72 54.88 -7.10
CA THR A 27 24.47 55.67 -7.27
C THR A 27 23.26 54.97 -6.61
N GLU A 28 22.26 55.75 -6.22
CA GLU A 28 21.09 55.31 -5.43
C GLU A 28 19.85 55.06 -6.32
N ASN A 29 18.90 54.24 -5.85
CA ASN A 29 17.55 54.73 -5.47
C ASN A 29 16.58 53.62 -4.99
N GLY A 30 15.77 53.94 -3.97
CA GLY A 30 14.38 53.48 -3.82
C GLY A 30 14.09 52.04 -3.40
N VAL A 31 14.22 51.71 -2.10
CA VAL A 31 13.55 50.54 -1.52
C VAL A 31 12.05 50.83 -1.32
N LYS A 32 11.17 49.99 -1.86
CA LYS A 32 9.74 49.98 -1.54
C LYS A 32 9.44 48.97 -0.43
N VAL A 33 8.52 49.32 0.47
CA VAL A 33 8.16 48.49 1.64
C VAL A 33 7.02 47.51 1.30
N GLU A 34 7.07 46.93 0.09
CA GLU A 34 6.03 46.03 -0.44
C GLU A 34 6.59 44.61 -0.71
N ASP A 35 7.91 44.46 -0.92
CA ASP A 35 8.59 43.19 -1.20
C ASP A 35 9.00 42.38 0.05
N LEU A 36 8.36 42.63 1.21
CA LEU A 36 8.71 41.98 2.49
C LEU A 36 7.76 40.84 2.92
N PHE A 37 6.74 40.52 2.12
CA PHE A 37 5.76 39.46 2.42
C PHE A 37 5.35 38.68 1.17
N ASN A 38 6.26 37.84 0.64
CA ASN A 38 5.91 36.88 -0.40
C ASN A 38 6.85 35.66 -0.42
N ASP A 39 6.76 34.82 0.63
CA ASP A 39 7.37 33.48 0.69
C ASP A 39 6.37 32.49 1.32
N ASP A 40 5.30 32.19 0.59
CA ASP A 40 4.47 30.99 0.79
C ASP A 40 4.87 29.97 -0.29
N SER A 41 6.01 29.33 -0.09
CA SER A 41 6.57 28.30 -0.97
C SER A 41 5.85 26.94 -0.80
N ASP A 42 4.55 26.89 -1.14
CA ASP A 42 3.65 25.72 -0.99
C ASP A 42 3.88 24.61 -2.07
N GLU A 43 5.13 24.43 -2.53
CA GLU A 43 5.55 23.45 -3.56
C GLU A 43 6.57 22.40 -3.05
N GLU A 44 6.24 21.58 -2.03
CA GLU A 44 6.89 20.26 -1.91
C GLU A 44 6.01 19.15 -1.30
N PHE A 45 5.09 18.61 -2.10
CA PHE A 45 4.44 17.32 -1.84
C PHE A 45 4.51 16.44 -3.10
N PRO A 46 5.56 15.64 -3.30
CA PRO A 46 5.73 14.85 -4.52
C PRO A 46 4.64 13.80 -4.66
N ALA A 47 3.76 13.97 -5.64
CA ALA A 47 2.95 12.90 -6.18
C ALA A 47 3.87 11.96 -7.00
N SER A 48 3.70 10.65 -6.84
CA SER A 48 4.44 9.67 -7.65
C SER A 48 3.88 9.62 -9.07
N THR A 49 4.41 10.46 -9.95
CA THR A 49 4.14 10.45 -11.39
C THR A 49 5.46 10.40 -12.14
N ALA A 50 5.67 9.34 -12.94
CA ALA A 50 6.82 9.24 -13.83
C ALA A 50 6.78 10.38 -14.87
N GLN A 51 7.90 11.08 -15.04
CA GLN A 51 8.02 12.18 -15.99
C GLN A 51 8.56 11.66 -17.33
N ASP A 52 7.70 11.60 -18.34
CA ASP A 52 8.13 11.43 -19.74
C ASP A 52 8.75 12.73 -20.25
N VAL A 53 9.98 12.64 -20.80
CA VAL A 53 10.76 13.80 -21.23
C VAL A 53 10.23 14.34 -22.56
N LYS A 54 9.86 15.62 -22.56
CA LYS A 54 9.34 16.33 -23.75
C LYS A 54 10.50 16.93 -24.56
N MET A 55 10.52 16.69 -25.87
CA MET A 55 11.52 17.24 -26.79
C MET A 55 10.81 17.88 -28.00
N GLU A 56 11.21 19.10 -28.37
CA GLU A 56 10.69 19.83 -29.52
C GLU A 56 11.54 19.55 -30.77
N SER A 57 11.10 19.79 -32.01
CA SER A 57 9.78 19.62 -32.65
C SER A 57 10.00 19.75 -34.17
N SER A 58 9.15 19.13 -35.00
CA SER A 58 9.08 19.39 -36.45
C SER A 58 7.72 18.90 -36.97
N PRO A 59 7.10 19.57 -37.96
CA PRO A 59 5.70 19.34 -38.32
C PRO A 59 5.48 18.02 -39.07
N ALA A 60 4.48 17.27 -38.61
CA ALA A 60 3.96 16.05 -39.23
C ALA A 60 2.49 16.29 -39.69
N PRO A 61 1.96 15.49 -40.64
CA PRO A 61 0.66 15.76 -41.26
C PRO A 61 -0.54 15.53 -40.33
N ALA A 62 -1.74 15.91 -40.82
CA ALA A 62 -2.98 15.94 -40.06
C ALA A 62 -3.35 14.59 -39.39
N PRO A 63 -3.93 14.61 -38.18
CA PRO A 63 -4.18 13.40 -37.41
C PRO A 63 -5.30 12.55 -37.99
N GLU A 64 -5.03 11.25 -38.11
CA GLU A 64 -6.09 10.23 -38.15
C GLU A 64 -6.85 10.22 -36.80
N PRO A 65 -8.14 9.82 -36.77
CA PRO A 65 -8.92 9.81 -35.54
C PRO A 65 -8.29 8.87 -34.50
N ALA A 66 -7.93 9.42 -33.34
CA ALA A 66 -7.33 8.64 -32.26
C ALA A 66 -8.27 7.50 -31.81
N PRO A 67 -7.74 6.30 -31.51
CA PRO A 67 -8.55 5.22 -30.96
C PRO A 67 -9.17 5.66 -29.64
N ALA A 68 -10.44 5.30 -29.43
CA ALA A 68 -11.16 5.64 -28.20
C ALA A 68 -10.43 5.10 -26.95
N PRO A 69 -10.43 5.84 -25.83
CA PRO A 69 -9.73 5.41 -24.63
C PRO A 69 -10.31 4.10 -24.09
N SER A 70 -9.43 3.13 -23.80
CA SER A 70 -9.78 1.80 -23.30
C SER A 70 -10.10 1.79 -21.79
N GLY A 71 -10.93 2.74 -21.37
CA GLY A 71 -11.46 2.86 -20.02
C GLY A 71 -12.87 2.28 -19.87
N VAL A 72 -13.33 2.16 -18.63
CA VAL A 72 -14.74 1.90 -18.31
C VAL A 72 -15.56 3.17 -18.58
N ASP A 73 -16.69 2.99 -19.25
CA ASP A 73 -17.61 4.08 -19.59
C ASP A 73 -18.25 4.74 -18.35
N SER A 74 -18.63 6.02 -18.47
CA SER A 74 -19.27 6.81 -17.42
C SER A 74 -20.56 6.16 -16.91
N ASP A 75 -21.45 5.72 -17.80
CA ASP A 75 -22.76 5.20 -17.40
C ASP A 75 -22.64 3.81 -16.77
N VAL A 76 -21.65 3.02 -17.21
CA VAL A 76 -21.25 1.75 -16.58
C VAL A 76 -20.69 1.97 -15.17
N MET A 77 -19.83 2.98 -14.98
CA MET A 77 -19.31 3.37 -13.67
C MET A 77 -20.45 3.85 -12.74
N LEU A 78 -21.40 4.61 -13.26
CA LEU A 78 -22.55 5.10 -12.51
C LEU A 78 -23.47 3.94 -12.09
N ALA A 79 -23.79 3.03 -13.01
CA ALA A 79 -24.59 1.84 -12.74
C ALA A 79 -23.94 0.96 -11.65
N PHE A 80 -22.61 0.81 -11.67
CA PHE A 80 -21.88 0.10 -10.61
C PHE A 80 -22.04 0.75 -9.23
N TYR A 81 -21.83 2.07 -9.12
CA TYR A 81 -22.04 2.75 -7.85
C TYR A 81 -23.53 2.72 -7.43
N GLN A 82 -24.48 2.77 -8.36
CA GLN A 82 -25.91 2.68 -8.03
C GLN A 82 -26.29 1.31 -7.46
N ARG A 83 -25.89 0.22 -8.14
CA ARG A 83 -26.39 -1.14 -7.91
C ARG A 83 -25.49 -2.00 -7.00
N LEU A 84 -24.17 -1.89 -7.14
CA LEU A 84 -23.20 -2.90 -6.66
C LEU A 84 -22.26 -2.41 -5.54
N PHE A 85 -21.92 -1.13 -5.48
CA PHE A 85 -20.90 -0.66 -4.53
C PHE A 85 -21.37 -0.75 -3.06
N PRO A 86 -20.60 -1.40 -2.15
CA PRO A 86 -21.04 -1.71 -0.78
C PRO A 86 -20.90 -0.52 0.20
N PHE A 87 -21.51 0.64 -0.12
CA PHE A 87 -21.44 1.89 0.66
C PHE A 87 -21.62 1.70 2.17
N ARG A 88 -22.63 0.93 2.59
CA ARG A 88 -22.95 0.71 4.00
C ARG A 88 -21.86 -0.08 4.73
N TYR A 89 -21.25 -1.07 4.09
CA TYR A 89 -20.15 -1.84 4.67
C TYR A 89 -18.85 -1.00 4.71
N LEU A 90 -18.56 -0.23 3.65
CA LEU A 90 -17.41 0.69 3.65
C LEU A 90 -17.55 1.76 4.76
N PHE A 91 -18.75 2.30 4.96
CA PHE A 91 -19.05 3.18 6.10
C PHE A 91 -18.83 2.47 7.43
N GLN A 92 -19.43 1.29 7.65
CA GLN A 92 -19.30 0.56 8.93
C GLN A 92 -17.85 0.20 9.27
N TRP A 93 -17.04 -0.10 8.26
CA TRP A 93 -15.59 -0.27 8.38
C TRP A 93 -14.90 1.03 8.83
N LEU A 94 -14.95 2.08 8.00
CA LEU A 94 -14.18 3.32 8.21
C LEU A 94 -14.66 4.18 9.39
N ASN A 95 -15.91 3.99 9.83
CA ASN A 95 -16.53 4.62 11.00
C ASN A 95 -16.32 3.83 12.30
N HIS A 96 -15.85 2.58 12.23
CA HIS A 96 -15.64 1.69 13.38
C HIS A 96 -16.90 1.53 14.26
N GLY A 97 -18.07 1.53 13.60
CA GLY A 97 -19.38 1.45 14.23
C GLY A 97 -20.54 1.64 13.25
N ILE A 98 -21.76 1.35 13.71
CA ILE A 98 -23.00 1.53 12.92
C ILE A 98 -23.62 2.92 13.07
N VAL A 99 -23.30 3.64 14.16
CA VAL A 99 -23.76 5.01 14.42
C VAL A 99 -22.70 5.99 13.93
N PRO A 100 -23.03 7.04 13.15
CA PRO A 100 -22.07 8.03 12.68
C PRO A 100 -21.17 8.62 13.77
N THR A 101 -19.87 8.66 13.49
CA THR A 101 -18.85 9.25 14.36
C THR A 101 -17.90 10.14 13.56
N ARG A 102 -16.95 10.77 14.27
CA ARG A 102 -15.88 11.55 13.66
C ARG A 102 -14.90 10.71 12.82
N ASP A 103 -14.79 9.41 13.04
CA ASP A 103 -13.92 8.50 12.27
C ASP A 103 -14.37 8.37 10.80
N PHE A 104 -15.63 8.72 10.50
CA PHE A 104 -16.11 8.92 9.14
C PHE A 104 -16.28 10.42 8.81
N GLY A 105 -16.94 11.20 9.69
CA GLY A 105 -17.25 12.61 9.46
C GLY A 105 -16.05 13.54 9.25
N ASN A 106 -14.89 13.20 9.82
CA ASN A 106 -13.64 13.94 9.65
C ASN A 106 -12.62 13.22 8.75
N ARG A 107 -13.00 12.14 8.07
CA ARG A 107 -12.09 11.37 7.21
C ARG A 107 -11.94 12.05 5.85
N GLU A 108 -10.70 12.19 5.39
CA GLU A 108 -10.45 12.60 4.01
C GLU A 108 -10.76 11.45 3.03
N PHE A 109 -11.49 11.79 1.99
CA PHE A 109 -11.53 11.06 0.73
C PHE A 109 -10.94 11.96 -0.37
N ALA A 110 -10.19 11.36 -1.28
CA ALA A 110 -9.76 12.00 -2.52
C ALA A 110 -10.43 11.31 -3.71
N LEU A 111 -11.05 12.08 -4.60
CA LEU A 111 -11.78 11.57 -5.76
C LEU A 111 -11.01 11.88 -7.04
N THR A 112 -10.82 10.91 -7.92
CA THR A 112 -10.45 11.18 -9.32
C THR A 112 -11.71 11.12 -10.16
N LEU A 113 -12.01 12.18 -10.91
CA LEU A 113 -13.16 12.21 -11.80
C LEU A 113 -12.85 11.54 -13.15
N GLN A 114 -13.84 11.45 -14.05
CA GLN A 114 -13.67 10.87 -15.40
C GLN A 114 -12.80 11.75 -16.32
N ASN A 115 -12.62 13.03 -15.99
CA ASN A 115 -11.74 13.98 -16.67
C ASN A 115 -10.39 14.17 -15.92
N ASP A 116 -9.97 13.15 -15.17
CA ASP A 116 -8.77 13.11 -14.30
C ASP A 116 -8.66 14.22 -13.24
N ALA A 117 -9.67 15.08 -13.07
CA ALA A 117 -9.69 16.10 -12.04
C ALA A 117 -9.62 15.47 -10.63
N TYR A 118 -8.63 15.89 -9.85
CA TYR A 118 -8.33 15.29 -8.55
C TYR A 118 -8.81 16.16 -7.38
N LEU A 119 -9.87 15.69 -6.71
CA LEU A 119 -10.56 16.41 -5.64
C LEU A 119 -10.19 15.83 -4.27
N ARG A 120 -9.15 16.39 -3.64
CA ARG A 120 -8.77 16.10 -2.25
C ARG A 120 -9.71 16.70 -1.21
N TYR A 121 -9.52 16.33 0.06
CA TYR A 121 -10.20 16.87 1.24
C TYR A 121 -11.74 16.81 1.18
N GLN A 122 -12.29 15.84 0.45
CA GLN A 122 -13.71 15.52 0.58
C GLN A 122 -13.95 14.78 1.90
N SER A 123 -15.14 14.93 2.46
CA SER A 123 -15.57 14.29 3.71
C SER A 123 -17.09 14.17 3.73
N TYR A 124 -17.60 13.25 4.54
CA TYR A 124 -19.01 12.88 4.57
C TYR A 124 -19.40 12.44 5.99
N PRO A 125 -20.51 12.93 6.57
CA PRO A 125 -20.92 12.53 7.93
C PRO A 125 -21.71 11.22 7.97
N THR A 126 -22.32 10.77 6.87
CA THR A 126 -23.10 9.52 6.79
C THR A 126 -22.83 8.76 5.49
N ALA A 127 -23.17 7.46 5.49
CA ALA A 127 -23.11 6.59 4.31
C ALA A 127 -23.94 7.14 3.12
N ASP A 128 -25.07 7.76 3.41
CA ASP A 128 -26.06 8.19 2.41
C ASP A 128 -25.66 9.50 1.75
N LEU A 129 -25.04 10.40 2.52
CA LEU A 129 -24.42 11.61 1.97
C LEU A 129 -23.15 11.28 1.16
N PHE A 130 -22.39 10.27 1.57
CA PHE A 130 -21.29 9.74 0.75
C PHE A 130 -21.80 9.11 -0.55
N ARG A 131 -22.80 8.21 -0.49
CA ARG A 131 -23.44 7.62 -1.67
C ARG A 131 -23.99 8.69 -2.61
N LYS A 132 -24.72 9.68 -2.09
CA LYS A 132 -25.30 10.78 -2.88
C LYS A 132 -24.25 11.57 -3.65
N ASP A 133 -23.09 11.87 -3.04
CA ASP A 133 -22.05 12.66 -3.69
C ASP A 133 -21.22 11.83 -4.68
N ILE A 134 -20.92 10.57 -4.36
CA ILE A 134 -20.27 9.63 -5.30
C ILE A 134 -21.16 9.38 -6.53
N LEU A 135 -22.47 9.20 -6.36
CA LEU A 135 -23.42 9.07 -7.47
C LEU A 135 -23.56 10.36 -8.30
N LYS A 136 -23.34 11.54 -7.69
CA LYS A 136 -23.39 12.83 -8.38
C LYS A 136 -22.10 13.14 -9.14
N MET A 137 -20.94 12.79 -8.58
CA MET A 137 -19.63 13.08 -9.17
C MET A 137 -19.11 11.97 -10.10
N ASN A 138 -19.64 10.75 -9.97
CA ASN A 138 -19.27 9.55 -10.72
C ASN A 138 -17.74 9.36 -10.90
N PRO A 139 -16.96 9.29 -9.81
CA PRO A 139 -15.50 9.27 -9.89
C PRO A 139 -14.94 7.96 -10.48
N SER A 140 -13.91 8.07 -11.31
CA SER A 140 -13.21 6.93 -11.94
C SER A 140 -12.51 6.05 -10.90
N ARG A 141 -12.13 6.63 -9.76
CA ARG A 141 -11.74 5.96 -8.51
C ARG A 141 -11.80 6.93 -7.34
N PHE A 142 -11.69 6.41 -6.11
CA PHE A 142 -11.38 7.23 -4.94
C PHE A 142 -10.44 6.55 -3.95
N GLU A 143 -9.77 7.38 -3.17
CA GLU A 143 -8.71 7.02 -2.23
C GLU A 143 -9.09 7.49 -0.81
N ILE A 144 -8.70 6.72 0.21
CA ILE A 144 -9.07 6.93 1.60
C ILE A 144 -7.87 7.46 2.39
N GLY A 145 -8.06 8.61 3.04
CA GLY A 145 -7.08 9.31 3.85
C GLY A 145 -7.28 9.12 5.36
N PRO A 146 -6.57 9.91 6.18
CA PRO A 146 -6.72 9.92 7.62
C PRO A 146 -8.02 10.57 8.09
N VAL A 147 -8.37 10.29 9.34
CA VAL A 147 -9.32 11.04 10.16
C VAL A 147 -8.63 12.29 10.72
N TYR A 148 -9.21 13.46 10.53
CA TYR A 148 -8.64 14.75 10.94
C TYR A 148 -9.23 15.33 12.24
N SER A 149 -8.47 16.22 12.90
CA SER A 149 -8.88 17.00 14.09
C SER A 149 -10.09 17.92 13.84
N THR A 150 -10.34 18.24 12.58
CA THR A 150 -11.42 19.07 12.05
C THR A 150 -12.02 18.39 10.80
N ASN A 151 -13.11 18.93 10.26
CA ASN A 151 -13.70 18.48 8.99
C ASN A 151 -12.76 18.87 7.82
N PRO A 152 -12.32 17.93 6.96
CA PRO A 152 -11.43 18.22 5.83
C PRO A 152 -11.90 19.30 4.86
N ARG A 153 -13.22 19.39 4.62
CA ARG A 153 -13.79 20.37 3.67
C ARG A 153 -13.62 21.82 4.15
N ASP A 154 -13.43 22.02 5.45
CA ASP A 154 -13.26 23.33 6.08
C ASP A 154 -11.78 23.78 6.08
N ARG A 155 -10.83 23.02 5.48
CA ARG A 155 -9.38 23.35 5.44
C ARG A 155 -9.12 24.81 5.06
N LYS A 156 -9.90 25.38 4.13
CA LYS A 156 -9.72 26.76 3.61
C LYS A 156 -10.17 27.87 4.58
N THR A 157 -10.94 27.57 5.62
CA THR A 157 -11.38 28.56 6.64
C THR A 157 -10.62 28.42 7.97
N LEU A 158 -9.86 27.34 8.13
CA LEU A 158 -8.99 27.08 9.27
C LEU A 158 -7.65 27.80 9.12
N ARG A 159 -7.07 28.24 10.24
CA ARG A 159 -5.70 28.78 10.28
C ARG A 159 -4.68 27.63 10.23
N GLY A 160 -3.47 27.94 9.78
CA GLY A 160 -2.36 26.99 9.66
C GLY A 160 -2.18 26.12 10.91
N GLY A 161 -2.00 24.82 10.72
CA GLY A 161 -1.77 23.85 11.80
C GLY A 161 -2.98 23.45 12.66
N GLN A 162 -4.19 24.00 12.44
CA GLN A 162 -5.40 23.58 13.18
C GLN A 162 -5.93 22.21 12.74
N MET A 163 -5.83 21.91 11.43
CA MET A 163 -6.18 20.62 10.85
C MET A 163 -4.97 19.67 10.93
N LYS A 164 -5.08 18.61 11.73
CA LYS A 164 -4.03 17.59 11.96
C LYS A 164 -4.60 16.19 11.77
N PRO A 165 -3.87 15.24 11.17
CA PRO A 165 -4.30 13.85 11.15
C PRO A 165 -4.28 13.28 12.57
N VAL A 166 -5.28 12.45 12.91
CA VAL A 166 -5.50 11.88 14.25
C VAL A 166 -5.37 10.37 14.23
N SER A 167 -5.96 9.72 13.22
CA SER A 167 -5.78 8.29 12.98
C SER A 167 -5.92 7.94 11.50
N LYS A 168 -5.25 6.87 11.07
CA LYS A 168 -5.42 6.19 9.79
C LYS A 168 -4.95 4.75 9.97
N GLU A 169 -5.64 3.81 9.35
CA GLU A 169 -5.18 2.44 9.17
C GLU A 169 -3.69 2.41 8.77
N LEU A 170 -2.92 1.46 9.32
CA LEU A 170 -1.56 1.24 8.83
C LEU A 170 -1.69 0.47 7.52
N VAL A 171 -1.12 1.01 6.45
CA VAL A 171 -1.27 0.49 5.09
C VAL A 171 0.07 0.08 4.50
N PHE A 172 0.03 -0.90 3.60
CA PHE A 172 1.16 -1.33 2.79
C PHE A 172 0.67 -1.52 1.34
N ASP A 173 1.53 -1.23 0.37
CA ASP A 173 1.27 -1.45 -1.05
C ASP A 173 2.41 -2.30 -1.67
N ILE A 174 2.05 -3.15 -2.64
CA ILE A 174 2.92 -4.09 -3.34
C ILE A 174 2.50 -4.06 -4.81
N ASP A 175 3.34 -3.52 -5.69
CA ASP A 175 3.12 -3.53 -7.14
C ASP A 175 4.08 -4.50 -7.85
N MET A 176 3.58 -5.28 -8.81
CA MET A 176 4.40 -6.15 -9.65
C MET A 176 5.53 -5.42 -10.40
N THR A 177 5.44 -4.11 -10.68
CA THR A 177 6.56 -3.39 -11.32
C THR A 177 7.84 -3.38 -10.48
N ASP A 178 7.73 -3.49 -9.15
CA ASP A 178 8.92 -3.55 -8.30
C ASP A 178 9.73 -4.82 -8.54
N TYR A 179 9.17 -5.82 -9.23
CA TYR A 179 9.76 -7.11 -9.56
C TYR A 179 10.18 -7.21 -11.04
N ASP A 180 10.10 -6.12 -11.83
CA ASP A 180 10.47 -6.10 -13.26
C ASP A 180 11.96 -6.43 -13.51
N ASP A 181 12.85 -6.30 -12.51
CA ASP A 181 14.27 -6.68 -12.62
C ASP A 181 14.55 -8.18 -12.36
N ILE A 182 13.53 -9.00 -12.06
CA ILE A 182 13.67 -10.44 -11.79
C ILE A 182 12.60 -11.34 -12.42
N ARG A 183 11.48 -10.78 -12.91
CA ARG A 183 10.46 -11.52 -13.66
C ARG A 183 10.70 -11.43 -15.17
N THR A 184 10.41 -12.52 -15.88
CA THR A 184 10.63 -12.65 -17.33
C THR A 184 9.32 -12.85 -18.09
N CYS A 185 8.29 -13.41 -17.44
CA CYS A 185 7.06 -13.84 -18.11
C CYS A 185 6.11 -12.69 -18.51
N CYS A 186 6.36 -11.48 -18.01
CA CYS A 186 5.56 -10.27 -18.17
C CYS A 186 6.44 -9.04 -17.92
N GLN A 187 6.05 -7.88 -18.45
CA GLN A 187 6.71 -6.59 -18.22
C GLN A 187 5.70 -5.52 -17.80
N LYS A 188 6.18 -4.46 -17.12
CA LYS A 188 5.42 -3.25 -16.78
C LYS A 188 4.06 -3.56 -16.13
N ALA A 189 2.96 -3.29 -16.83
CA ALA A 189 1.61 -3.34 -16.28
C ALA A 189 0.81 -4.61 -16.63
N THR A 190 1.46 -5.59 -17.24
CA THR A 190 0.90 -6.93 -17.55
C THR A 190 1.22 -7.91 -16.42
N ILE A 191 0.32 -8.84 -16.14
CA ILE A 191 0.51 -9.94 -15.19
C ILE A 191 -0.02 -11.27 -15.74
N CYS A 192 0.48 -12.37 -15.17
CA CYS A 192 -0.09 -13.71 -15.30
C CYS A 192 0.15 -14.50 -14.00
N ALA A 193 -0.44 -15.70 -13.89
CA ALA A 193 -0.31 -16.55 -12.70
C ALA A 193 1.15 -16.76 -12.25
N LYS A 194 2.09 -16.92 -13.20
CA LYS A 194 3.53 -17.10 -12.92
C LYS A 194 4.17 -15.95 -12.13
N CYS A 195 3.81 -14.69 -12.41
CA CYS A 195 4.34 -13.56 -11.63
C CYS A 195 3.46 -13.21 -10.42
N TRP A 196 2.16 -13.54 -10.45
CA TRP A 196 1.28 -13.33 -9.28
C TRP A 196 1.76 -14.05 -8.01
N ALA A 197 2.54 -15.13 -8.16
CA ALA A 197 3.29 -15.76 -7.08
C ALA A 197 4.11 -14.76 -6.23
N PHE A 198 4.66 -13.67 -6.80
CA PHE A 198 5.38 -12.65 -6.03
C PHE A 198 4.46 -11.87 -5.07
N VAL A 199 3.23 -11.55 -5.47
CA VAL A 199 2.24 -10.94 -4.57
C VAL A 199 1.74 -11.96 -3.54
N THR A 200 1.63 -13.23 -3.92
CA THR A 200 1.29 -14.33 -2.99
C THR A 200 2.38 -14.52 -1.91
N MET A 201 3.65 -14.50 -2.29
CA MET A 201 4.81 -14.46 -1.38
C MET A 201 4.74 -13.24 -0.45
N ALA A 202 4.40 -12.06 -1.01
CA ALA A 202 4.30 -10.81 -0.27
C ALA A 202 3.20 -10.83 0.79
N ILE A 203 1.98 -11.25 0.44
CA ILE A 203 0.88 -11.42 1.39
C ILE A 203 1.32 -12.34 2.53
N LYS A 204 1.89 -13.52 2.22
CA LYS A 204 2.27 -14.52 3.23
C LYS A 204 3.35 -14.05 4.20
N VAL A 205 4.40 -13.39 3.72
CA VAL A 205 5.50 -12.90 4.57
C VAL A 205 5.07 -11.71 5.43
N ILE A 206 4.31 -10.78 4.86
CA ILE A 206 3.89 -9.56 5.55
C ILE A 206 2.74 -9.85 6.53
N ASP A 207 1.73 -10.64 6.17
CA ASP A 207 0.65 -11.03 7.08
C ASP A 207 1.18 -11.80 8.29
N ALA A 208 2.12 -12.75 8.07
CA ALA A 208 2.80 -13.45 9.16
C ALA A 208 3.60 -12.51 10.08
N ALA A 209 4.28 -11.49 9.54
CA ALA A 209 4.99 -10.52 10.37
C ALA A 209 4.04 -9.61 11.17
N LEU A 210 2.99 -9.12 10.53
CA LEU A 210 1.98 -8.28 11.17
C LEU A 210 1.23 -9.03 12.27
N ARG A 211 0.94 -10.33 12.09
CA ARG A 211 0.32 -11.19 13.12
C ARG A 211 1.30 -11.64 14.19
N ASP A 212 2.36 -12.35 13.83
CA ASP A 212 3.26 -12.99 14.80
C ASP A 212 4.12 -11.99 15.58
N ASP A 213 4.69 -11.00 14.88
CA ASP A 213 5.72 -10.12 15.45
C ASP A 213 5.11 -8.86 16.08
N PHE A 214 4.04 -8.34 15.46
CA PHE A 214 3.33 -7.13 15.93
C PHE A 214 1.99 -7.41 16.62
N GLY A 215 1.44 -8.63 16.53
CA GLY A 215 0.18 -9.04 17.17
C GLY A 215 -1.10 -8.52 16.51
N PHE A 216 -1.07 -8.04 15.26
CA PHE A 216 -2.22 -7.38 14.64
C PHE A 216 -3.28 -8.39 14.18
N GLU A 217 -4.55 -8.12 14.47
CA GLU A 217 -5.65 -9.05 14.15
C GLU A 217 -6.40 -8.65 12.87
N HIS A 218 -6.75 -7.37 12.72
CA HIS A 218 -7.69 -6.87 11.71
C HIS A 218 -6.98 -6.37 10.46
N ILE A 219 -6.29 -7.29 9.78
CA ILE A 219 -5.60 -7.03 8.51
C ILE A 219 -6.53 -7.38 7.34
N LEU A 220 -6.95 -6.38 6.57
CA LEU A 220 -7.71 -6.54 5.34
C LEU A 220 -6.77 -6.44 4.13
N TRP A 221 -6.56 -7.55 3.44
CA TRP A 221 -5.86 -7.58 2.15
C TRP A 221 -6.84 -7.32 1.01
N VAL A 222 -6.41 -6.56 0.00
CA VAL A 222 -7.26 -6.06 -1.10
C VAL A 222 -6.48 -6.05 -2.40
N TYR A 223 -7.04 -6.63 -3.46
CA TYR A 223 -6.48 -6.56 -4.81
C TYR A 223 -6.53 -5.12 -5.36
N SER A 224 -5.44 -4.65 -5.96
CA SER A 224 -5.36 -3.29 -6.52
C SER A 224 -6.18 -3.07 -7.80
N GLY A 225 -6.87 -4.11 -8.28
CA GLY A 225 -7.66 -4.14 -9.51
C GLY A 225 -6.85 -4.37 -10.79
N ARG A 226 -5.53 -4.54 -10.69
CA ARG A 226 -4.67 -4.83 -11.87
C ARG A 226 -3.48 -5.76 -11.62
N ARG A 227 -2.59 -5.42 -10.67
CA ARG A 227 -1.23 -6.01 -10.61
C ARG A 227 -0.57 -6.00 -9.23
N GLY A 228 -1.33 -5.74 -8.17
CA GLY A 228 -0.78 -5.58 -6.83
C GLY A 228 -1.81 -5.87 -5.74
N ALA A 229 -1.39 -5.75 -4.48
CA ALA A 229 -2.26 -5.91 -3.33
C ALA A 229 -1.93 -4.88 -2.25
N HIS A 230 -2.99 -4.30 -1.66
CA HIS A 230 -2.92 -3.38 -0.54
C HIS A 230 -3.25 -4.15 0.75
N ALA A 231 -2.55 -3.87 1.85
CA ALA A 231 -2.97 -4.25 3.19
C ALA A 231 -3.54 -3.04 3.94
N TRP A 232 -4.59 -3.26 4.73
CA TRP A 232 -5.15 -2.27 5.67
C TRP A 232 -5.23 -2.90 7.07
N VAL A 233 -4.31 -2.51 7.95
CA VAL A 233 -4.31 -2.92 9.36
C VAL A 233 -5.19 -1.97 10.16
N CYS A 234 -6.33 -2.49 10.62
CA CYS A 234 -7.46 -1.72 11.13
C CYS A 234 -7.56 -1.68 12.66
N ASP A 235 -6.71 -2.45 13.37
CA ASP A 235 -6.62 -2.49 14.82
C ASP A 235 -6.59 -1.07 15.43
N PRO A 236 -7.31 -0.79 16.54
CA PRO A 236 -7.31 0.54 17.17
C PRO A 236 -5.90 1.08 17.45
N ARG A 237 -4.98 0.20 17.88
CA ARG A 237 -3.58 0.55 18.14
C ARG A 237 -2.74 0.77 16.87
N ALA A 238 -3.09 0.14 15.74
CA ALA A 238 -2.48 0.41 14.44
C ALA A 238 -2.96 1.77 13.88
N ARG A 239 -4.28 2.03 13.96
CA ARG A 239 -4.90 3.28 13.48
C ARG A 239 -4.29 4.53 14.13
N ASN A 240 -3.88 4.43 15.40
CA ASN A 240 -3.30 5.52 16.19
C ASN A 240 -1.76 5.55 16.21
N LEU A 241 -1.06 4.84 15.31
CA LEU A 241 0.41 4.94 15.21
C LEU A 241 0.86 6.30 14.63
N SER A 242 1.83 6.93 15.29
CA SER A 242 2.56 8.09 14.76
C SER A 242 3.53 7.71 13.64
N ASP A 243 3.88 8.68 12.80
CA ASP A 243 4.74 8.48 11.62
C ASP A 243 6.10 7.85 11.94
N ASP A 244 6.70 8.15 13.11
CA ASP A 244 7.96 7.51 13.51
C ASP A 244 7.79 6.02 13.83
N ARG A 245 6.64 5.63 14.41
CA ARG A 245 6.30 4.21 14.65
C ARG A 245 5.94 3.51 13.34
N ARG A 246 5.25 4.18 12.42
CA ARG A 246 4.98 3.68 11.06
C ARG A 246 6.27 3.43 10.29
N ARG A 247 7.20 4.40 10.31
CA ARG A 247 8.55 4.29 9.73
C ARG A 247 9.37 3.17 10.37
N ALA A 248 9.24 2.93 11.67
CA ALA A 248 9.89 1.80 12.35
C ALA A 248 9.33 0.44 11.90
N ILE A 249 8.01 0.30 11.69
CA ILE A 249 7.41 -0.94 11.15
C ILE A 249 7.79 -1.14 9.69
N ALA A 250 7.70 -0.08 8.86
CA ALA A 250 8.13 -0.13 7.47
C ALA A 250 9.62 -0.55 7.37
N GLY A 251 10.50 0.09 8.15
CA GLY A 251 11.94 -0.22 8.20
C GLY A 251 12.32 -1.57 8.84
N TYR A 252 11.39 -2.23 9.54
CA TYR A 252 11.52 -3.61 10.02
C TYR A 252 11.24 -4.61 8.88
N LEU A 253 10.25 -4.30 8.04
CA LEU A 253 9.86 -5.11 6.88
C LEU A 253 10.71 -4.81 5.63
N GLU A 254 11.35 -3.64 5.54
CA GLU A 254 12.20 -3.18 4.43
C GLU A 254 13.65 -3.70 4.55
N ILE A 255 13.89 -4.92 4.04
CA ILE A 255 15.21 -5.58 4.07
C ILE A 255 16.04 -5.34 2.79
N LEU A 256 15.37 -5.09 1.67
CA LEU A 256 15.97 -4.85 0.36
C LEU A 256 16.35 -3.38 0.25
N ARG A 257 17.64 -3.07 0.10
CA ARG A 257 18.14 -1.70 0.09
C ARG A 257 18.94 -1.40 -1.18
N GLY A 258 18.67 -0.24 -1.78
CA GLY A 258 19.21 0.14 -3.08
C GLY A 258 18.32 -0.29 -4.26
N GLY A 259 18.42 0.45 -5.37
CA GLY A 259 17.67 0.19 -6.61
C GLY A 259 18.23 -0.98 -7.43
N SER A 260 17.59 -1.27 -8.57
CA SER A 260 17.98 -2.36 -9.48
C SER A 260 19.39 -2.24 -10.07
N GLN A 261 19.93 -1.03 -10.16
CA GLN A 261 21.31 -0.74 -10.61
C GLN A 261 22.36 -0.72 -9.47
N SER A 262 21.94 -0.98 -8.22
CA SER A 262 22.88 -1.23 -7.12
C SER A 262 23.28 -2.71 -7.07
N GLY A 263 24.42 -3.01 -6.44
CA GLY A 263 24.97 -4.37 -6.35
C GLY A 263 24.16 -5.29 -5.44
N LYS A 264 24.80 -5.82 -4.38
CA LYS A 264 24.10 -6.70 -3.43
C LYS A 264 23.05 -5.90 -2.62
N ARG A 265 21.77 -6.18 -2.83
CA ARG A 265 20.64 -5.44 -2.22
C ARG A 265 20.27 -5.97 -0.83
N VAL A 266 20.62 -7.23 -0.52
CA VAL A 266 20.42 -7.87 0.79
C VAL A 266 21.72 -7.84 1.60
N ASN A 267 21.81 -7.01 2.64
CA ASN A 267 22.99 -6.89 3.50
C ASN A 267 22.61 -7.08 4.98
N LEU A 268 22.51 -8.34 5.40
CA LEU A 268 21.94 -8.73 6.69
C LEU A 268 22.99 -9.21 7.69
N LYS A 269 22.88 -8.70 8.92
CA LYS A 269 23.66 -9.18 10.07
C LYS A 269 23.37 -10.67 10.34
N ARG A 270 24.41 -11.40 10.77
CA ARG A 270 24.31 -12.79 11.26
C ARG A 270 24.54 -12.83 12.79
N PRO A 271 23.92 -13.77 13.53
CA PRO A 271 22.85 -14.69 13.10
C PRO A 271 21.61 -13.91 12.62
N LEU A 272 20.79 -14.54 11.77
CA LEU A 272 19.62 -13.90 11.19
C LEU A 272 18.58 -13.56 12.27
N HIS A 273 17.91 -12.43 12.10
CA HIS A 273 16.75 -12.05 12.92
C HIS A 273 15.60 -13.08 12.71
N PRO A 274 14.81 -13.44 13.74
CA PRO A 274 13.78 -14.48 13.64
C PRO A 274 12.80 -14.27 12.48
N HIS A 275 12.32 -13.04 12.27
CA HIS A 275 11.49 -12.67 11.12
C HIS A 275 12.10 -13.09 9.77
N ILE A 276 13.41 -12.86 9.56
CA ILE A 276 14.09 -13.25 8.31
C ILE A 276 14.19 -14.77 8.18
N THR A 277 14.39 -15.48 9.29
CA THR A 277 14.46 -16.95 9.29
C THR A 277 13.11 -17.55 8.90
N ARG A 278 12.00 -17.06 9.50
CA ARG A 278 10.63 -17.43 9.10
C ARG A 278 10.35 -17.07 7.64
N SER A 279 10.77 -15.89 7.18
CA SER A 279 10.64 -15.47 5.78
C SER A 279 11.40 -16.41 4.83
N LEU A 280 12.63 -16.81 5.13
CA LEU A 280 13.38 -17.81 4.35
C LEU A 280 12.64 -19.16 4.29
N ASP A 281 12.04 -19.61 5.40
CA ASP A 281 11.29 -20.86 5.45
C ASP A 281 9.99 -20.83 4.63
N ILE A 282 9.33 -19.66 4.54
CA ILE A 282 8.20 -19.43 3.62
C ILE A 282 8.69 -19.41 2.16
N LEU A 283 9.76 -18.68 1.88
CA LEU A 283 10.17 -18.29 0.52
C LEU A 283 11.00 -19.34 -0.23
N LYS A 284 11.74 -20.22 0.47
CA LYS A 284 12.64 -21.22 -0.15
C LYS A 284 11.98 -22.10 -1.24
N ASN A 285 10.71 -22.49 -1.03
CA ASN A 285 9.96 -23.30 -1.99
C ASN A 285 9.51 -22.45 -3.20
N HIS A 286 9.12 -21.20 -2.96
CA HIS A 286 8.75 -20.25 -4.01
C HIS A 286 9.95 -19.83 -4.86
N PHE A 287 11.16 -19.72 -4.29
CA PHE A 287 12.38 -19.51 -5.08
C PHE A 287 12.63 -20.70 -6.02
N ALA A 288 12.50 -21.93 -5.51
CA ALA A 288 12.71 -23.14 -6.29
C ALA A 288 11.70 -23.30 -7.45
N GLN A 289 10.43 -22.94 -7.24
CA GLN A 289 9.41 -22.99 -8.29
C GLN A 289 9.39 -21.70 -9.14
N THR A 290 9.08 -20.56 -8.54
CA THR A 290 8.86 -19.31 -9.27
C THR A 290 10.15 -18.76 -9.89
N THR A 291 11.22 -18.58 -9.13
CA THR A 291 12.47 -17.99 -9.67
C THR A 291 13.20 -18.94 -10.61
N LEU A 292 13.35 -20.22 -10.24
CA LEU A 292 14.16 -21.16 -11.03
C LEU A 292 13.41 -21.91 -12.14
N VAL A 293 12.08 -22.02 -12.11
CA VAL A 293 11.29 -22.77 -13.11
C VAL A 293 10.26 -21.89 -13.84
N ASP A 294 9.44 -21.12 -13.13
CA ASP A 294 8.36 -20.36 -13.78
C ASP A 294 8.90 -19.15 -14.54
N GLN A 295 9.84 -18.42 -13.95
CA GLN A 295 10.52 -17.28 -14.57
C GLN A 295 11.83 -17.69 -15.28
N ASP A 296 12.46 -18.81 -14.88
CA ASP A 296 13.79 -19.22 -15.34
C ASP A 296 14.80 -18.04 -15.32
N THR A 297 14.79 -17.25 -14.23
CA THR A 297 15.38 -15.89 -14.19
C THR A 297 16.86 -15.84 -14.58
N PHE A 298 17.64 -16.87 -14.28
CA PHE A 298 19.07 -16.95 -14.55
C PHE A 298 19.43 -17.56 -15.92
N ALA A 299 18.46 -17.86 -16.80
CA ALA A 299 18.73 -18.37 -18.15
C ALA A 299 19.55 -17.35 -18.97
N GLY A 300 19.13 -16.08 -18.98
CA GLY A 300 19.84 -14.99 -19.67
C GLY A 300 21.18 -14.63 -19.02
N SER A 301 22.10 -14.09 -19.82
CA SER A 301 23.46 -13.73 -19.40
C SER A 301 23.48 -12.66 -18.30
N GLU A 302 22.70 -11.59 -18.44
CA GLU A 302 22.63 -10.48 -17.47
C GLU A 302 22.34 -10.94 -16.04
N GLN A 303 21.30 -11.76 -15.87
CA GLN A 303 20.93 -12.32 -14.56
C GLN A 303 21.90 -13.40 -14.09
N ALA A 304 22.51 -14.17 -15.00
CA ALA A 304 23.57 -15.11 -14.65
C ALA A 304 24.82 -14.38 -14.11
N ASP A 305 25.27 -13.29 -14.73
CA ASP A 305 26.38 -12.48 -14.23
C ASP A 305 26.02 -11.73 -12.93
N ARG A 306 24.77 -11.27 -12.77
CA ARG A 306 24.28 -10.75 -11.48
C ARG A 306 24.32 -11.81 -10.38
N LEU A 307 23.89 -13.04 -10.66
CA LEU A 307 24.00 -14.17 -9.74
C LEU A 307 25.47 -14.46 -9.36
N LEU A 308 26.41 -14.40 -10.31
CA LEU A 308 27.84 -14.51 -10.01
C LEU A 308 28.33 -13.34 -9.12
N GLY A 309 27.86 -12.12 -9.36
CA GLY A 309 28.19 -10.94 -8.55
C GLY A 309 27.71 -11.03 -7.09
N LEU A 310 26.72 -11.86 -6.79
CA LEU A 310 26.20 -12.10 -5.44
C LEU A 310 26.94 -13.22 -4.69
N LEU A 311 27.81 -13.99 -5.35
CA LEU A 311 28.57 -15.10 -4.77
C LEU A 311 29.96 -14.68 -4.27
N PRO A 312 30.45 -15.19 -3.12
CA PRO A 312 31.56 -14.60 -2.38
C PRO A 312 32.98 -14.97 -2.87
N ASP A 313 33.13 -15.96 -3.76
CA ASP A 313 34.44 -16.51 -4.15
C ASP A 313 34.68 -16.39 -5.66
N LYS A 314 35.67 -15.58 -6.05
CA LYS A 314 35.96 -15.29 -7.47
C LYS A 314 36.33 -16.54 -8.28
N SER A 315 37.07 -17.48 -7.69
CA SER A 315 37.49 -18.71 -8.38
C SER A 315 36.33 -19.67 -8.64
N LEU A 316 35.37 -19.76 -7.72
CA LEU A 316 34.07 -20.41 -7.96
C LEU A 316 33.30 -19.68 -9.09
N ASN A 317 33.24 -18.35 -9.04
CA ASN A 317 32.48 -17.56 -10.01
C ASN A 317 33.03 -17.68 -11.44
N ASP A 318 34.35 -17.65 -11.63
CA ASP A 318 34.98 -17.85 -12.93
C ASP A 318 34.84 -19.29 -13.44
N ALA A 319 34.79 -20.28 -12.53
CA ALA A 319 34.52 -21.68 -12.89
C ALA A 319 33.05 -21.91 -13.28
N LEU A 320 32.11 -21.19 -12.65
CA LEU A 320 30.68 -21.16 -13.02
C LEU A 320 30.50 -20.48 -14.37
N ARG A 321 31.07 -19.27 -14.57
CA ARG A 321 30.98 -18.53 -15.84
C ARG A 321 31.44 -19.39 -17.02
N ARG A 322 32.67 -19.92 -16.99
CA ARG A 322 33.19 -20.80 -18.05
C ARG A 322 32.29 -22.01 -18.34
N LYS A 323 31.61 -22.57 -17.32
CA LYS A 323 30.67 -23.67 -17.50
C LYS A 323 29.39 -23.22 -18.20
N TRP A 324 28.89 -22.04 -17.87
CA TRP A 324 27.67 -21.49 -18.47
C TRP A 324 27.92 -20.91 -19.87
N ASP A 325 29.08 -20.30 -20.12
CA ASP A 325 29.52 -19.91 -21.46
C ASP A 325 29.59 -21.12 -22.41
N SER A 326 30.03 -22.28 -21.90
CA SER A 326 30.09 -23.55 -22.64
C SER A 326 28.73 -24.23 -22.84
N SER A 327 27.64 -23.66 -22.31
CA SER A 327 26.27 -24.17 -22.43
C SER A 327 25.26 -23.03 -22.18
N PRO A 328 25.08 -22.08 -23.12
CA PRO A 328 24.30 -20.86 -22.87
C PRO A 328 22.86 -21.13 -22.44
N ASP A 329 22.18 -22.07 -23.10
CA ASP A 329 20.78 -22.47 -22.88
C ASP A 329 20.56 -23.27 -21.58
N ARG A 330 21.49 -23.22 -20.63
CA ARG A 330 21.44 -23.97 -19.37
C ARG A 330 20.43 -23.34 -18.41
N PRO A 331 19.37 -24.05 -18.00
CA PRO A 331 18.28 -23.47 -17.21
C PRO A 331 18.72 -23.14 -15.77
N SER A 332 17.99 -22.23 -15.14
CA SER A 332 18.26 -21.68 -13.80
C SER A 332 18.38 -22.73 -12.72
N VAL A 333 17.54 -23.78 -12.74
CA VAL A 333 17.66 -24.94 -11.84
C VAL A 333 19.05 -25.57 -11.93
N SER A 334 19.58 -25.73 -13.14
CA SER A 334 20.92 -26.30 -13.39
C SER A 334 22.04 -25.33 -13.03
N LYS A 335 21.89 -24.03 -13.31
CA LYS A 335 22.86 -23.00 -12.88
C LYS A 335 22.93 -22.91 -11.34
N TRP A 336 21.80 -22.98 -10.65
CA TRP A 336 21.73 -22.98 -9.18
C TRP A 336 22.34 -24.25 -8.54
N ALA A 337 22.11 -25.42 -9.16
CA ALA A 337 22.71 -26.69 -8.74
C ALA A 337 24.24 -26.76 -9.03
N ASP A 338 24.72 -26.05 -10.05
CA ASP A 338 26.16 -25.98 -10.35
C ASP A 338 26.97 -25.32 -9.23
N ILE A 339 26.40 -24.34 -8.51
CA ILE A 339 27.05 -23.64 -7.40
C ILE A 339 27.51 -24.65 -6.35
N ASP A 340 26.59 -25.50 -5.88
CA ASP A 340 26.88 -26.52 -4.86
C ASP A 340 27.75 -27.65 -5.43
N SER A 341 27.59 -27.97 -6.71
CA SER A 341 28.35 -29.02 -7.39
C SER A 341 29.82 -28.63 -7.55
N LEU A 342 30.12 -27.41 -8.03
CA LEU A 342 31.49 -26.93 -8.18
C LEU A 342 32.14 -26.59 -6.84
N ALA A 343 31.38 -26.04 -5.88
CA ALA A 343 31.87 -25.84 -4.50
C ALA A 343 32.41 -27.15 -3.89
N LYS A 344 31.68 -28.27 -4.06
CA LYS A 344 32.09 -29.60 -3.60
C LYS A 344 33.32 -30.18 -4.30
N THR A 345 33.73 -29.66 -5.47
CA THR A 345 34.94 -30.14 -6.17
C THR A 345 36.26 -29.64 -5.58
N GLY A 346 36.24 -28.73 -4.59
CA GLY A 346 37.47 -28.20 -3.98
C GLY A 346 38.30 -27.32 -4.91
N LYS A 347 37.76 -26.91 -6.09
CA LYS A 347 38.45 -26.07 -7.08
C LYS A 347 38.87 -24.68 -6.59
N SER A 348 38.30 -24.21 -5.49
CA SER A 348 38.74 -23.00 -4.79
C SER A 348 39.18 -23.36 -3.38
N SER A 349 40.43 -23.06 -3.05
CA SER A 349 41.01 -23.22 -1.71
C SER A 349 40.62 -22.09 -0.76
N THR A 350 40.04 -20.98 -1.27
CA THR A 350 39.57 -19.84 -0.49
C THR A 350 38.09 -19.92 -0.12
N LEU A 351 37.35 -20.87 -0.71
CA LEU A 351 35.91 -20.98 -0.54
C LEU A 351 35.50 -21.42 0.87
N ASN A 352 34.94 -20.48 1.64
CA ASN A 352 34.30 -20.77 2.92
C ASN A 352 32.85 -21.25 2.69
N THR A 353 32.52 -22.46 3.15
CA THR A 353 31.20 -23.08 2.95
C THR A 353 30.08 -22.38 3.72
N ALA A 354 30.37 -21.75 4.87
CA ALA A 354 29.40 -20.97 5.62
C ALA A 354 29.08 -19.65 4.92
N THR A 355 30.08 -18.93 4.37
CA THR A 355 29.79 -17.70 3.62
C THR A 355 29.08 -17.99 2.30
N LEU A 356 29.35 -19.14 1.65
CA LEU A 356 28.57 -19.57 0.49
C LEU A 356 27.11 -19.88 0.84
N ARG A 357 26.85 -20.64 1.92
CA ARG A 357 25.48 -20.89 2.43
C ARG A 357 24.75 -19.57 2.68
N ASP A 358 25.41 -18.63 3.34
CA ASP A 358 24.83 -17.36 3.73
C ASP A 358 24.57 -16.46 2.51
N ALA A 359 25.46 -16.47 1.51
CA ALA A 359 25.20 -15.83 0.22
C ALA A 359 23.99 -16.44 -0.49
N LYS A 360 23.83 -17.78 -0.50
CA LYS A 360 22.64 -18.42 -1.09
C LYS A 360 21.34 -18.05 -0.37
N GLN A 361 21.36 -17.86 0.96
CA GLN A 361 20.22 -17.34 1.70
C GLN A 361 19.89 -15.89 1.31
N ASP A 362 20.90 -15.03 1.20
CA ASP A 362 20.72 -13.63 0.81
C ASP A 362 20.21 -13.51 -0.65
N ILE A 363 20.63 -14.40 -1.55
CA ILE A 363 20.12 -14.49 -2.94
C ILE A 363 18.65 -14.94 -2.97
N VAL A 364 18.25 -15.93 -2.17
CA VAL A 364 16.83 -16.32 -2.07
C VAL A 364 15.98 -15.10 -1.67
N LEU A 365 16.43 -14.33 -0.68
CA LEU A 365 15.75 -13.10 -0.26
C LEU A 365 15.73 -12.04 -1.37
N GLU A 366 16.83 -11.77 -2.08
CA GLU A 366 16.85 -10.73 -3.13
C GLU A 366 15.86 -11.02 -4.29
N TYR A 367 15.62 -12.30 -4.57
CA TYR A 367 14.77 -12.77 -5.67
C TYR A 367 13.34 -13.18 -5.26
N THR A 368 12.97 -13.16 -3.98
CA THR A 368 11.61 -13.53 -3.53
C THR A 368 11.05 -12.76 -2.34
N TYR A 369 11.87 -12.02 -1.58
CA TYR A 369 11.39 -11.27 -0.42
C TYR A 369 10.50 -10.09 -0.86
N PRO A 370 9.47 -9.71 -0.07
CA PRO A 370 8.52 -8.69 -0.49
C PRO A 370 9.16 -7.33 -0.73
N ARG A 371 8.77 -6.74 -1.86
CA ARG A 371 9.04 -5.36 -2.24
C ARG A 371 7.78 -4.55 -1.93
N LEU A 372 7.96 -3.45 -1.22
CA LEU A 372 6.90 -2.62 -0.66
C LEU A 372 7.09 -1.17 -1.11
N ASP A 373 6.02 -0.45 -1.40
CA ASP A 373 6.07 1.01 -1.31
C ASP A 373 6.12 1.39 0.18
N ALA A 374 7.36 1.59 0.64
CA ALA A 374 7.63 1.94 2.02
C ALA A 374 7.19 3.39 2.34
N GLU A 375 7.05 4.29 1.36
CA GLU A 375 6.59 5.67 1.63
C GLU A 375 5.09 5.72 1.92
N VAL A 376 4.27 5.01 1.14
CA VAL A 376 2.83 4.80 1.43
C VAL A 376 2.61 4.30 2.87
N SER A 377 3.56 3.51 3.38
CA SER A 377 3.54 2.95 4.74
C SER A 377 3.97 3.94 5.83
N LYS A 378 4.78 4.98 5.52
CA LYS A 378 5.53 5.79 6.50
C LYS A 378 4.76 6.95 7.14
N LYS A 379 3.85 7.63 6.44
CA LYS A 379 3.14 8.82 6.97
C LYS A 379 1.63 8.59 7.11
N MET A 380 1.03 9.05 8.20
CA MET A 380 -0.42 8.93 8.45
C MET A 380 -1.28 9.63 7.39
N ILE A 381 -0.71 10.59 6.64
CA ILE A 381 -1.42 11.37 5.60
C ILE A 381 -1.54 10.67 4.23
N HIS A 382 -0.94 9.50 4.00
CA HIS A 382 -1.02 8.87 2.69
C HIS A 382 -2.45 8.45 2.31
N LEU A 383 -2.84 8.84 1.11
CA LEU A 383 -4.06 8.39 0.44
C LEU A 383 -3.78 7.03 -0.23
N LEU A 384 -4.71 6.09 -0.13
CA LEU A 384 -4.61 4.79 -0.79
C LEU A 384 -5.99 4.37 -1.33
N LYS A 385 -6.01 3.75 -2.51
CA LYS A 385 -7.23 3.40 -3.25
C LYS A 385 -8.20 2.56 -2.41
N SER A 386 -9.46 2.97 -2.39
CA SER A 386 -10.51 2.28 -1.63
C SER A 386 -10.71 0.84 -2.08
N PRO A 387 -11.04 -0.10 -1.17
CA PRO A 387 -11.65 -1.36 -1.54
C PRO A 387 -12.94 -1.15 -2.37
N PHE A 388 -13.28 -2.15 -3.17
CA PHE A 388 -14.47 -2.24 -4.04
C PHE A 388 -14.62 -1.18 -5.14
N VAL A 389 -13.66 -0.27 -5.37
CA VAL A 389 -13.72 0.60 -6.56
C VAL A 389 -13.35 -0.20 -7.82
N ILE A 390 -13.82 0.25 -8.98
CA ILE A 390 -13.35 -0.23 -10.28
C ILE A 390 -11.91 0.24 -10.52
N HIS A 391 -11.07 -0.60 -11.11
CA HIS A 391 -9.83 -0.12 -11.72
C HIS A 391 -10.10 0.30 -13.18
N PRO A 392 -9.99 1.60 -13.53
CA PRO A 392 -10.56 2.13 -14.78
C PRO A 392 -9.96 1.52 -16.05
N GLY A 393 -8.66 1.17 -16.05
CA GLY A 393 -7.98 0.52 -17.17
C GLY A 393 -7.99 -1.01 -17.16
N THR A 394 -8.91 -1.66 -16.42
CA THR A 394 -9.13 -3.12 -16.47
C THR A 394 -10.60 -3.53 -16.26
N GLY A 395 -11.46 -2.66 -15.75
CA GLY A 395 -12.85 -2.99 -15.39
C GLY A 395 -13.01 -3.83 -14.12
N ARG A 396 -11.93 -4.46 -13.63
CA ARG A 396 -11.94 -5.35 -12.45
C ARG A 396 -12.19 -4.57 -11.15
N ILE A 397 -12.93 -5.20 -10.24
CA ILE A 397 -13.22 -4.64 -8.92
C ILE A 397 -12.03 -4.85 -7.96
N CYS A 398 -11.72 -3.87 -7.13
CA CYS A 398 -10.67 -3.94 -6.10
C CYS A 398 -11.16 -4.77 -4.88
N VAL A 399 -11.33 -6.09 -5.08
CA VAL A 399 -11.91 -7.01 -4.09
C VAL A 399 -10.94 -7.39 -2.95
N PRO A 400 -11.44 -7.72 -1.74
CA PRO A 400 -10.65 -8.35 -0.69
C PRO A 400 -10.02 -9.70 -1.09
N ILE A 401 -8.91 -10.03 -0.43
CA ILE A 401 -8.18 -11.30 -0.52
C ILE A 401 -8.17 -11.95 0.87
N ASP A 402 -8.39 -13.26 0.96
CA ASP A 402 -8.18 -14.01 2.21
C ASP A 402 -6.70 -14.43 2.32
N PRO A 403 -5.90 -13.88 3.25
CA PRO A 403 -4.47 -14.21 3.36
C PRO A 403 -4.21 -15.68 3.70
N ARG A 404 -5.20 -16.38 4.27
CA ARG A 404 -5.11 -17.81 4.63
C ARG A 404 -5.24 -18.73 3.40
N LYS A 405 -5.61 -18.16 2.26
CA LYS A 405 -5.85 -18.81 0.96
C LYS A 405 -5.23 -17.99 -0.17
N ALA A 406 -4.11 -17.30 0.09
CA ALA A 406 -3.49 -16.39 -0.88
C ALA A 406 -3.09 -17.10 -2.19
N GLU A 407 -2.76 -18.39 -2.12
CA GLU A 407 -2.48 -19.28 -3.26
C GLU A 407 -3.71 -19.61 -4.12
N GLU A 408 -4.93 -19.49 -3.58
CA GLU A 408 -6.18 -19.75 -4.32
C GLU A 408 -6.69 -18.52 -5.10
N PHE A 409 -6.09 -17.34 -4.87
CA PHE A 409 -6.55 -16.10 -5.47
C PHE A 409 -5.94 -15.86 -6.86
N ASP A 410 -6.75 -16.03 -7.92
CA ASP A 410 -6.38 -15.63 -9.28
C ASP A 410 -6.87 -14.20 -9.63
N PRO A 411 -5.97 -13.22 -9.83
CA PRO A 411 -6.32 -11.84 -10.21
C PRO A 411 -6.95 -11.74 -11.62
N LEU A 412 -6.82 -12.78 -12.44
CA LEU A 412 -7.42 -12.86 -13.78
C LEU A 412 -8.88 -13.36 -13.76
N SER A 413 -9.31 -13.99 -12.66
CA SER A 413 -10.69 -14.42 -12.41
C SER A 413 -11.56 -13.38 -11.69
N VAL A 414 -10.95 -12.33 -11.12
CA VAL A 414 -11.67 -11.27 -10.39
C VAL A 414 -12.64 -10.55 -11.32
N PRO A 415 -13.95 -10.51 -11.02
CA PRO A 415 -14.94 -10.03 -11.97
C PRO A 415 -14.79 -8.55 -12.32
N THR A 416 -15.10 -8.24 -13.57
CA THR A 416 -15.25 -6.87 -14.09
C THR A 416 -16.65 -6.33 -13.89
N VAL A 417 -16.77 -5.00 -13.90
CA VAL A 417 -18.08 -4.32 -13.86
C VAL A 417 -19.05 -4.80 -14.96
N MET A 418 -18.56 -5.10 -16.17
CA MET A 418 -19.42 -5.55 -17.27
C MET A 418 -19.99 -6.95 -17.02
N GLU A 419 -19.16 -7.87 -16.51
CA GLU A 419 -19.61 -9.21 -16.11
C GLU A 419 -20.63 -9.12 -14.97
N LEU A 420 -20.37 -8.32 -13.95
CA LEU A 420 -21.29 -8.14 -12.81
C LEU A 420 -22.64 -7.52 -13.19
N LEU A 421 -22.69 -6.62 -14.18
CA LEU A 421 -23.96 -6.08 -14.68
C LEU A 421 -24.73 -7.13 -15.49
N ALA A 422 -24.04 -7.86 -16.37
CA ALA A 422 -24.64 -8.94 -17.16
C ALA A 422 -25.16 -10.10 -16.31
N GLU A 423 -24.47 -10.44 -15.21
CA GLU A 423 -24.93 -11.45 -14.23
C GLU A 423 -26.25 -11.05 -13.56
N ILE A 424 -26.48 -9.76 -13.26
CA ILE A 424 -27.77 -9.30 -12.72
C ILE A 424 -28.86 -9.44 -13.77
N ASP A 425 -28.59 -8.97 -14.99
CA ASP A 425 -29.60 -8.96 -16.05
C ASP A 425 -29.95 -10.41 -16.48
N GLU A 426 -29.00 -11.34 -16.45
CA GLU A 426 -29.23 -12.78 -16.61
C GLU A 426 -30.02 -13.39 -15.43
N TYR A 427 -29.73 -12.98 -14.18
CA TYR A 427 -30.48 -13.41 -13.00
C TYR A 427 -31.94 -12.96 -13.08
N ASP A 428 -32.19 -11.69 -13.39
CA ASP A 428 -33.53 -11.10 -13.41
C ASP A 428 -34.35 -11.61 -14.60
N ALA A 429 -33.72 -11.90 -15.74
CA ALA A 429 -34.37 -12.60 -16.86
C ALA A 429 -34.81 -14.05 -16.50
N LYS A 430 -34.08 -14.73 -15.59
CA LYS A 430 -34.43 -16.06 -15.07
C LYS A 430 -35.45 -16.02 -13.92
N HIS A 431 -35.59 -14.87 -13.25
CA HIS A 431 -36.49 -14.67 -12.10
C HIS A 431 -37.42 -13.48 -12.32
N PRO A 432 -38.27 -13.48 -13.37
CA PRO A 432 -39.16 -12.36 -13.68
C PRO A 432 -40.10 -12.06 -12.50
N ALA A 433 -40.30 -10.78 -12.22
CA ALA A 433 -41.08 -10.28 -11.08
C ALA A 433 -42.57 -10.67 -11.19
N GLY A 434 -42.93 -11.84 -10.67
CA GLY A 434 -44.27 -12.44 -10.80
C GLY A 434 -44.88 -12.99 -9.52
N THR A 435 -44.17 -12.99 -8.38
CA THR A 435 -44.73 -13.34 -7.07
C THR A 435 -44.14 -12.49 -5.94
N THR A 436 -45.02 -11.98 -5.07
CA THR A 436 -44.69 -11.32 -3.79
C THR A 436 -43.81 -10.05 -3.84
N GLU A 437 -44.06 -9.15 -4.77
CA GLU A 437 -43.91 -7.71 -4.46
C GLU A 437 -45.28 -7.15 -4.06
N ALA A 438 -45.40 -6.74 -2.79
CA ALA A 438 -46.47 -5.86 -2.33
C ALA A 438 -45.86 -4.47 -2.15
N ASP A 439 -46.51 -3.44 -2.67
CA ASP A 439 -46.00 -2.06 -2.66
C ASP A 439 -45.78 -1.54 -1.23
N MET A 440 -44.57 -1.71 -0.74
CA MET A 440 -43.98 -0.87 0.31
C MET A 440 -43.17 0.23 -0.39
N PRO A 441 -43.28 1.50 0.03
CA PRO A 441 -42.47 2.58 -0.54
C PRO A 441 -40.98 2.30 -0.31
N ASP A 442 -40.10 2.97 -1.09
CA ASP A 442 -38.63 2.91 -0.95
C ASP A 442 -38.15 3.40 0.43
N ALA A 443 -38.25 2.51 1.41
CA ALA A 443 -37.87 2.71 2.80
C ALA A 443 -36.36 2.53 3.02
N ASP A 444 -35.58 3.24 2.20
CA ASP A 444 -34.21 3.70 2.49
C ASP A 444 -33.09 2.63 2.66
N GLY A 445 -31.83 3.07 2.67
CA GLY A 445 -30.67 2.24 3.03
C GLY A 445 -30.64 1.76 4.49
N SER A 446 -31.61 2.21 5.30
CA SER A 446 -31.78 1.95 6.73
C SER A 446 -32.37 0.58 7.09
N ALA A 447 -31.95 -0.48 6.38
CA ALA A 447 -32.21 -1.85 6.83
C ALA A 447 -31.72 -2.07 8.28
N MET A 448 -32.52 -2.77 9.10
CA MET A 448 -32.26 -2.97 10.55
C MET A 448 -30.97 -3.77 10.86
N ASN A 449 -30.62 -3.85 12.14
CA ASN A 449 -29.50 -4.67 12.62
C ASN A 449 -29.71 -6.16 12.28
N GLY A 450 -28.74 -6.76 11.58
CA GLY A 450 -28.78 -8.16 11.15
C GLY A 450 -28.45 -9.18 12.26
N SER A 451 -28.93 -8.96 13.49
CA SER A 451 -28.94 -9.95 14.58
C SER A 451 -30.17 -10.85 14.54
N ASP A 452 -31.26 -10.36 13.94
CA ASP A 452 -32.59 -10.96 13.97
C ASP A 452 -33.14 -11.11 12.53
N ILE A 453 -34.32 -11.73 12.39
CA ILE A 453 -34.95 -12.11 11.11
C ILE A 453 -34.22 -13.27 10.39
N LYS A 454 -34.28 -14.47 10.99
CA LYS A 454 -34.45 -15.69 10.19
C LYS A 454 -35.92 -15.78 9.77
N GLY A 455 -36.23 -15.32 8.56
CA GLY A 455 -37.57 -15.46 7.95
C GLY A 455 -38.43 -14.20 7.97
N SER A 456 -38.14 -13.27 7.06
CA SER A 456 -39.12 -12.32 6.50
C SER A 456 -38.57 -11.80 5.16
N GLY A 457 -39.44 -11.30 4.28
CA GLY A 457 -39.13 -10.96 2.89
C GLY A 457 -38.26 -9.72 2.73
N ARG A 458 -36.93 -9.85 2.88
CA ARG A 458 -35.97 -8.80 2.47
C ARG A 458 -35.74 -8.88 0.95
N LYS A 459 -35.98 -7.78 0.25
CA LYS A 459 -35.61 -7.62 -1.18
C LYS A 459 -34.12 -7.92 -1.38
N LEU A 460 -33.81 -8.84 -2.30
CA LEU A 460 -32.46 -9.27 -2.63
C LEU A 460 -31.67 -8.09 -3.19
N GLN A 461 -30.47 -7.82 -2.68
CA GLN A 461 -29.63 -6.72 -3.18
C GLN A 461 -28.87 -7.19 -4.43
N ASP A 462 -28.64 -6.30 -5.39
CA ASP A 462 -28.11 -6.69 -6.71
C ASP A 462 -26.76 -7.42 -6.63
N TYR A 463 -25.88 -7.06 -5.68
CA TYR A 463 -24.62 -7.81 -5.48
C TYR A 463 -24.82 -9.25 -4.99
N GLU A 464 -25.99 -9.61 -4.45
CA GLU A 464 -26.30 -10.96 -3.95
C GLU A 464 -26.73 -11.91 -5.08
N LYS A 465 -26.92 -11.37 -6.30
CA LYS A 465 -27.15 -12.08 -7.57
C LYS A 465 -25.84 -12.42 -8.30
N THR A 466 -24.71 -11.79 -7.94
CA THR A 466 -23.48 -11.74 -8.73
C THR A 466 -22.28 -12.42 -8.07
N SER A 467 -21.22 -12.64 -8.85
CA SER A 467 -19.90 -13.12 -8.41
C SER A 467 -19.17 -12.14 -7.48
N LEU A 468 -19.67 -10.91 -7.28
CA LEU A 468 -19.18 -10.00 -6.25
C LEU A 468 -19.58 -10.42 -4.83
N LYS A 469 -20.65 -11.21 -4.68
CA LYS A 469 -21.21 -11.68 -3.41
C LYS A 469 -20.19 -12.22 -2.40
N PRO A 470 -19.36 -13.25 -2.70
CA PRO A 470 -18.44 -13.83 -1.72
C PRO A 470 -17.43 -12.81 -1.17
N TYR A 471 -17.01 -11.84 -2.00
CA TYR A 471 -16.09 -10.79 -1.58
C TYR A 471 -16.75 -9.80 -0.60
N ILE A 472 -18.03 -9.47 -0.80
CA ILE A 472 -18.80 -8.64 0.14
C ILE A 472 -19.16 -9.42 1.42
N GLU A 473 -19.44 -10.73 1.33
CA GLU A 473 -19.67 -11.58 2.51
C GLU A 473 -18.40 -11.75 3.36
N PHE A 474 -17.22 -11.86 2.73
CA PHE A 474 -15.92 -11.81 3.41
C PHE A 474 -15.71 -10.46 4.11
N PHE A 475 -15.92 -9.34 3.40
CA PHE A 475 -15.76 -7.99 3.98
C PHE A 475 -16.72 -7.72 5.15
N ARG A 476 -17.99 -8.13 5.02
CA ARG A 476 -18.97 -8.09 6.11
C ARG A 476 -18.51 -8.90 7.33
N SER A 477 -17.89 -10.06 7.10
CA SER A 477 -17.38 -10.92 8.17
C SER A 477 -16.15 -10.30 8.86
N PHE A 478 -15.24 -9.69 8.09
CA PHE A 478 -14.12 -8.90 8.60
C PHE A 478 -14.60 -7.73 9.48
N ILE A 479 -15.57 -6.94 8.99
CA ILE A 479 -16.19 -5.84 9.75
C ILE A 479 -16.83 -6.36 11.04
N ALA A 480 -17.53 -7.50 11.01
CA ALA A 480 -18.12 -8.08 12.22
C ALA A 480 -17.07 -8.47 13.27
N GLY A 481 -15.87 -8.89 12.85
CA GLY A 481 -14.70 -9.08 13.71
C GLY A 481 -14.21 -7.77 14.34
N LEU A 482 -13.88 -6.78 13.51
CA LEU A 482 -13.40 -5.47 13.95
C LEU A 482 -14.39 -4.77 14.91
N LEU A 483 -15.68 -4.76 14.57
CA LEU A 483 -16.73 -4.14 15.39
C LEU A 483 -17.02 -4.90 16.70
N LYS A 484 -16.54 -6.15 16.85
CA LYS A 484 -16.59 -6.87 18.13
C LYS A 484 -15.53 -6.33 19.09
N GLU A 485 -14.30 -6.16 18.64
CA GLU A 485 -13.20 -5.62 19.45
C GLU A 485 -13.43 -4.14 19.83
N GLU A 486 -13.88 -3.33 18.87
CA GLU A 486 -14.24 -1.93 19.09
C GLU A 486 -15.26 -1.73 20.24
N ARG A 487 -16.11 -2.74 20.52
CA ARG A 487 -17.06 -2.73 21.65
C ARG A 487 -16.42 -3.13 22.98
N VAL A 488 -15.37 -3.96 22.96
CA VAL A 488 -14.60 -4.34 24.16
C VAL A 488 -13.78 -3.14 24.63
N VAL A 489 -12.98 -2.54 23.73
CA VAL A 489 -12.13 -1.38 24.02
C VAL A 489 -12.94 -0.17 24.51
N LYS A 490 -14.17 0.00 24.02
CA LYS A 490 -15.08 1.06 24.50
C LYS A 490 -15.55 0.82 25.94
N ARG A 491 -15.91 -0.42 26.30
CA ARG A 491 -16.29 -0.81 27.68
C ARG A 491 -15.14 -0.67 28.67
N GLU A 492 -13.98 -1.24 28.36
CA GLU A 492 -12.78 -1.14 29.21
C GLU A 492 -12.41 0.32 29.52
N ARG A 493 -12.58 1.21 28.54
CA ARG A 493 -12.36 2.65 28.68
C ARG A 493 -13.44 3.36 29.50
N GLU A 494 -14.66 2.86 29.52
CA GLU A 494 -15.76 3.36 30.36
C GLU A 494 -15.61 2.88 31.81
N ASP A 495 -15.28 1.59 32.01
CA ASP A 495 -14.98 1.00 33.32
C ASP A 495 -13.78 1.71 33.97
N THR A 496 -12.67 1.90 33.22
CA THR A 496 -11.48 2.62 33.72
C THR A 496 -11.80 4.06 34.11
N LYS A 497 -12.62 4.78 33.31
CA LYS A 497 -13.07 6.15 33.66
C LYS A 497 -13.97 6.19 34.89
N THR A 498 -14.68 5.10 35.18
CA THR A 498 -15.58 4.98 36.33
C THR A 498 -14.77 4.68 37.59
N ALA A 499 -13.77 3.79 37.51
CA ALA A 499 -12.82 3.53 38.59
C ALA A 499 -12.03 4.79 38.98
N VAL A 500 -11.51 5.56 38.01
CA VAL A 500 -10.78 6.82 38.28
C VAL A 500 -11.67 7.94 38.88
N LYS A 501 -13.00 7.76 38.88
CA LYS A 501 -13.95 8.64 39.60
C LYS A 501 -14.37 8.11 40.98
N ALA A 502 -13.90 6.92 41.37
CA ALA A 502 -14.35 6.21 42.56
C ALA A 502 -13.37 6.30 43.75
N ASP A 503 -12.27 7.04 43.63
CA ASP A 503 -11.44 7.49 44.76
C ASP A 503 -12.00 8.81 45.33
N PRO A 504 -12.80 8.80 46.41
CA PRO A 504 -12.97 9.99 47.23
C PRO A 504 -11.64 10.27 47.96
N MET A 505 -11.17 11.52 47.91
CA MET A 505 -10.16 11.96 48.88
C MET A 505 -10.80 11.99 50.27
N GLU A 506 -10.42 11.04 51.13
CA GLU A 506 -10.63 11.17 52.57
C GLU A 506 -9.80 12.37 53.08
N PHE A 507 -10.45 13.23 53.87
CA PHE A 507 -9.94 14.50 54.41
C PHE A 507 -10.07 14.49 55.95
#